data_AF-A0A7W5YLY8-F1
#
_entry.id   AF-A0A7W5YLY8-F1
#
_cell.length_a   1.000
_cell.length_b   1.000
_cell.length_c   1.000
_cell.angle_alpha   90.00
_cell.angle_beta   90.00
_cell.angle_gamma   90.00
#
_symmetry.space_group_name_H-M   'P 1'
#
loop_
_entity.id
_entity.type
_entity.pdbx_description
1 polymer ?
#
loop_
_entity_poly.entity_id
_entity_poly.type
_entity_poly.pdbx_seq_one_letter_code
_entity_poly.pdbx_strand_id
1 'polypeptide(L)'
;MTSTDMVQLWSVSRVYGSGDHAVTALDAVTTAFAPGTFTAVMGPSGSGKSTLLHCAAGRDRPGDGRVVIDGLRGSRTMGVAEWAARERGWRIGTVAPVTFEDGRSSRLTVVALLRNSPADILLTRQAVRDHDPSALAGPVYLATSAAVPADTGAVVEKVTDRMAGIEAHEDELVWVFVLFLVGLSVGYSAIANTLLMATADRTADLRVLRMSGASTGQVLRTVALESTLVVAIGALPGIVVAVTALVGITAG
;
A
#
# COMPACT_ATOMS: atom_id res chain seq x y z
N MET A 1 -29.28 12.53 23.93
CA MET A 1 -27.92 12.12 23.50
C MET A 1 -27.26 13.36 22.90
N THR A 2 -26.46 14.04 23.73
CA THR A 2 -25.76 15.29 23.41
C THR A 2 -24.46 15.01 22.66
N SER A 3 -23.99 15.99 21.88
CA SER A 3 -22.91 15.93 20.87
C SER A 3 -21.49 15.70 21.43
N THR A 4 -21.30 14.86 22.45
CA THR A 4 -20.03 14.70 23.17
C THR A 4 -19.55 13.25 23.25
N ASP A 5 -20.19 12.28 22.58
CA ASP A 5 -19.77 10.87 22.64
C ASP A 5 -18.83 10.47 21.49
N MET A 6 -17.71 9.83 21.82
CA MET A 6 -16.67 9.41 20.88
C MET A 6 -17.04 8.18 20.06
N VAL A 7 -17.84 7.27 20.61
CA VAL A 7 -18.36 6.11 19.86
C VAL A 7 -19.85 5.94 20.16
N GLN A 8 -20.69 5.91 19.13
CA GLN A 8 -22.13 5.73 19.25
C GLN A 8 -22.60 4.55 18.38
N LEU A 9 -23.33 3.63 18.99
CA LEU A 9 -24.03 2.54 18.32
C LEU A 9 -25.52 2.88 18.31
N TRP A 10 -26.15 2.78 17.14
CA TRP A 10 -27.57 3.05 16.93
C TRP A 10 -28.24 1.82 16.37
N SER A 11 -29.07 1.18 17.21
CA SER A 11 -29.84 -0.02 16.88
C SER A 11 -29.02 -1.11 16.19
N VAL A 12 -27.81 -1.37 16.70
CA VAL A 12 -26.87 -2.29 16.07
C VAL A 12 -27.28 -3.75 16.33
N SER A 13 -27.48 -4.50 15.25
CA SER A 13 -27.75 -5.94 15.29
C SER A 13 -26.66 -6.73 14.56
N ARG A 14 -26.35 -7.92 15.07
CA ARG A 14 -25.37 -8.84 14.47
C ARG A 14 -25.77 -10.27 14.73
N VAL A 15 -25.98 -11.02 13.65
CA VAL A 15 -26.25 -12.47 13.67
C VAL A 15 -25.08 -13.18 13.00
N TYR A 16 -24.59 -14.26 13.61
CA TYR A 16 -23.59 -15.14 13.01
C TYR A 16 -24.22 -16.46 12.58
N GLY A 17 -23.80 -16.98 11.43
CA GLY A 17 -24.37 -18.20 10.85
C GLY A 17 -25.68 -17.96 10.08
N SER A 18 -26.31 -19.05 9.66
CA SER A 18 -27.57 -19.07 8.92
C SER A 18 -28.39 -20.30 9.29
N GLY A 19 -29.71 -20.25 9.06
CA GLY A 19 -30.63 -21.35 9.38
C GLY A 19 -30.81 -21.59 10.88
N ASP A 20 -31.06 -22.83 11.28
CA ASP A 20 -31.40 -23.25 12.65
C ASP A 20 -30.25 -23.06 13.66
N HIS A 21 -29.04 -22.74 13.20
CA HIS A 21 -27.86 -22.50 14.04
C HIS A 21 -27.45 -21.03 14.09
N ALA A 22 -28.30 -20.12 13.61
CA ALA A 22 -28.03 -18.69 13.66
C ALA A 22 -27.99 -18.18 15.12
N VAL A 23 -26.92 -17.46 15.47
CA VAL A 23 -26.73 -16.88 16.81
C VAL A 23 -26.81 -15.37 16.73
N THR A 24 -27.82 -14.79 17.36
CA THR A 24 -27.95 -13.34 17.54
C THR A 24 -26.98 -12.86 18.61
N ALA A 25 -25.82 -12.35 18.18
CA ALA A 25 -24.80 -11.82 19.08
C ALA A 25 -25.10 -10.40 19.55
N LEU A 26 -25.76 -9.58 18.73
CA LEU A 26 -26.28 -8.26 19.10
C LEU A 26 -27.70 -8.12 18.58
N ASP A 27 -28.60 -7.60 19.42
CA ASP A 27 -29.99 -7.36 19.09
C ASP A 27 -30.34 -5.89 19.37
N ALA A 28 -30.43 -5.10 18.30
CA ALA A 28 -30.82 -3.69 18.29
C ALA A 28 -30.14 -2.81 19.37
N VAL A 29 -28.87 -3.05 19.65
CA VAL A 29 -28.16 -2.39 20.75
C VAL A 29 -27.89 -0.92 20.42
N THR A 30 -28.34 -0.03 21.30
CA THR A 30 -28.06 1.41 21.22
C THR A 30 -27.28 1.84 22.46
N THR A 31 -26.06 2.34 22.27
CA THR A 31 -25.21 2.80 23.37
C THR A 31 -24.22 3.85 22.88
N ALA A 32 -23.65 4.64 23.80
CA ALA A 32 -22.68 5.66 23.51
C ALA A 32 -21.55 5.67 24.55
N PHE A 33 -20.33 5.95 24.09
CA PHE A 33 -19.13 5.99 24.90
C PHE A 33 -18.49 7.37 24.79
N ALA A 34 -18.36 8.06 25.93
CA ALA A 34 -17.79 9.39 26.00
C ALA A 34 -16.25 9.37 25.84
N PRO A 35 -15.66 10.41 25.24
CA PRO A 35 -14.21 10.56 25.11
C PRO A 35 -13.55 10.61 26.48
N GLY A 36 -12.33 10.06 26.58
CA GLY A 36 -11.53 10.10 27.81
C GLY A 36 -12.08 9.25 28.96
N THR A 37 -13.09 8.40 28.70
CA THR A 37 -13.64 7.47 29.70
C THR A 37 -13.06 6.07 29.53
N PHE A 38 -12.87 5.37 30.65
CA PHE A 38 -12.58 3.94 30.65
C PHE A 38 -13.85 3.19 31.00
N THR A 39 -14.53 2.63 29.99
CA THR A 39 -15.81 1.94 30.16
C THR A 39 -15.61 0.43 30.12
N ALA A 40 -15.99 -0.26 31.19
CA ALA A 40 -15.99 -1.72 31.24
C ALA A 40 -17.33 -2.30 30.77
N VAL A 41 -17.31 -3.23 29.81
CA VAL A 41 -18.49 -3.98 29.36
C VAL A 41 -18.45 -5.37 30.00
N MET A 42 -19.39 -5.63 30.92
CA MET A 42 -19.44 -6.84 31.74
C MET A 42 -20.69 -7.68 31.41
N GLY A 43 -20.62 -9.00 31.59
CA GLY A 43 -21.75 -9.91 31.35
C GLY A 43 -21.33 -11.37 31.15
N PRO A 44 -22.28 -12.34 31.23
CA PRO A 44 -22.00 -13.78 31.11
C PRO A 44 -21.27 -14.17 29.82
N SER A 45 -20.54 -15.30 29.81
CA SER A 45 -19.95 -15.80 28.56
C SER A 45 -21.02 -15.98 27.47
N GLY A 46 -20.73 -15.57 26.24
CA GLY A 46 -21.69 -15.63 25.13
C GLY A 46 -22.66 -14.44 25.00
N SER A 47 -22.67 -13.48 25.93
CA SER A 47 -23.60 -12.33 25.91
C SER A 47 -23.30 -11.25 24.83
N GLY A 48 -22.46 -11.53 23.84
CA GLY A 48 -22.18 -10.59 22.74
C GLY A 48 -21.14 -9.48 23.02
N LYS A 49 -20.46 -9.47 24.18
CA LYS A 49 -19.51 -8.40 24.56
C LYS A 49 -18.39 -8.18 23.53
N SER A 50 -17.72 -9.26 23.11
CA SER A 50 -16.64 -9.17 22.13
C SER A 50 -17.17 -8.67 20.78
N THR A 51 -18.35 -9.12 20.37
CA THR A 51 -19.03 -8.62 19.17
C THR A 51 -19.36 -7.14 19.27
N LEU A 52 -19.88 -6.68 20.41
CA LEU A 52 -20.13 -5.26 20.67
C LEU A 52 -18.86 -4.43 20.52
N LEU A 53 -17.74 -4.87 21.13
CA LEU A 53 -16.46 -4.18 21.02
C LEU A 53 -15.89 -4.21 19.60
N HIS A 54 -16.01 -5.34 18.88
CA HIS A 54 -15.57 -5.44 17.49
C HIS A 54 -16.37 -4.53 16.56
N CYS A 55 -17.69 -4.43 16.75
CA CYS A 55 -18.53 -3.50 16.01
C CYS A 55 -18.21 -2.04 16.37
N ALA A 56 -18.06 -1.73 17.66
CA ALA A 56 -17.69 -0.39 18.13
C ALA A 56 -16.34 0.09 17.57
N ALA A 57 -15.38 -0.83 17.44
CA ALA A 57 -14.06 -0.57 16.86
C ALA A 57 -14.04 -0.55 15.31
N GLY A 58 -15.16 -0.82 14.65
CA GLY A 58 -15.24 -0.90 13.19
C GLY A 58 -14.58 -2.15 12.57
N ARG A 59 -14.18 -3.13 13.39
CA ARG A 59 -13.58 -4.40 12.93
C ARG A 59 -14.63 -5.34 12.33
N ASP A 60 -15.80 -5.42 12.96
CA ASP A 60 -16.95 -6.18 12.45
C ASP A 60 -18.04 -5.24 11.95
N ARG A 61 -18.58 -5.55 10.77
CA ARG A 61 -19.68 -4.77 10.20
C ARG A 61 -21.01 -5.13 10.87
N PRO A 62 -21.80 -4.17 11.35
CA PRO A 62 -23.15 -4.46 11.83
C PRO A 62 -23.99 -5.05 10.68
N GLY A 63 -24.90 -5.97 11.01
CA GLY A 63 -25.90 -6.49 10.06
C GLY A 63 -26.96 -5.44 9.79
N ASP A 64 -27.49 -4.85 10.87
CA ASP A 64 -28.40 -3.70 10.85
C ASP A 64 -27.93 -2.62 11.83
N GLY A 65 -28.44 -1.40 11.64
CA GLY A 65 -28.07 -0.23 12.43
C GLY A 65 -26.76 0.42 11.97
N ARG A 66 -26.19 1.29 12.81
CA ARG A 66 -24.94 1.99 12.49
C ARG A 66 -24.07 2.25 13.71
N VAL A 67 -22.76 2.20 13.48
CA VAL A 67 -21.73 2.62 14.43
C VAL A 67 -21.14 3.92 13.93
N VAL A 68 -20.94 4.87 14.85
CA VAL A 68 -20.39 6.19 14.55
C VAL A 68 -19.26 6.50 15.51
N ILE A 69 -18.08 6.75 14.99
CA ILE A 69 -16.90 7.16 15.75
C ILE A 69 -16.71 8.67 15.54
N ASP A 70 -16.27 9.36 16.59
CA ASP A 70 -16.28 10.81 16.80
C ASP A 70 -16.12 11.67 15.53
N GLY A 71 -17.11 12.52 15.29
CA GLY A 71 -17.15 13.51 14.20
C GLY A 71 -17.11 12.97 12.77
N LEU A 72 -16.69 11.72 12.53
CA LEU A 72 -16.57 11.05 11.23
C LEU A 72 -17.97 10.68 10.69
N ARG A 73 -18.77 11.71 10.40
CA ARG A 73 -20.13 11.61 9.88
C ARG A 73 -20.26 12.30 8.54
N GLY A 74 -21.13 11.73 7.70
CA GLY A 74 -21.44 12.29 6.39
C GLY A 74 -20.25 12.25 5.43
N SER A 75 -20.41 12.84 4.24
CA SER A 75 -19.42 12.80 3.17
C SER A 75 -18.37 13.91 3.22
N ARG A 76 -18.43 14.79 4.23
CA ARG A 76 -17.56 15.98 4.32
C ARG A 76 -16.62 15.98 5.50
N THR A 77 -16.35 14.82 6.09
CA THR A 77 -15.49 14.70 7.27
C THR A 77 -14.39 13.68 7.03
N MET A 78 -13.25 13.89 7.69
CA MET A 78 -12.09 13.00 7.63
C MET A 78 -11.40 12.87 8.99
N GLY A 79 -10.81 11.70 9.22
CA GLY A 79 -9.84 11.46 10.27
C GLY A 79 -8.46 11.58 9.67
N VAL A 80 -7.50 12.13 10.40
CA VAL A 80 -6.14 12.31 9.91
C VAL A 80 -5.18 11.73 10.92
N ALA A 81 -4.16 11.02 10.45
CA ALA A 81 -3.09 10.55 11.33
C ALA A 81 -2.39 11.75 12.00
N GLU A 82 -2.01 11.64 13.28
CA GLU A 82 -1.38 12.76 13.99
C GLU A 82 -0.10 13.24 13.31
N TRP A 83 0.68 12.33 12.73
CA TRP A 83 1.92 12.67 12.02
C TRP A 83 1.63 13.45 10.73
N ALA A 84 0.69 12.97 9.91
CA ALA A 84 0.28 13.63 8.67
C ALA A 84 -0.34 15.00 8.93
N ALA A 85 -1.11 15.13 10.02
CA ALA A 85 -1.66 16.40 10.45
C ALA A 85 -0.57 17.40 10.85
N ARG A 86 0.50 16.97 11.54
CA ARG A 86 1.64 17.83 11.89
C ARG A 86 2.39 18.32 10.65
N GLU A 87 2.68 17.43 9.72
CA GLU A 87 3.38 17.77 8.47
C GLU A 87 2.60 18.77 7.63
N ARG A 88 1.28 18.62 7.56
CA ARG A 88 0.40 19.48 6.78
C ARG A 88 -0.11 20.71 7.54
N GLY A 89 0.24 20.85 8.83
CA GLY A 89 -0.26 21.91 9.70
C GLY A 89 -1.77 21.84 9.96
N TRP A 90 -2.39 20.67 9.80
CA TRP A 90 -3.82 20.47 9.99
C TRP A 90 -4.16 20.19 11.46
N ARG A 91 -5.33 20.65 11.88
CA ARG A 91 -5.86 20.49 13.23
C ARG A 91 -7.33 20.07 13.15
N ILE A 92 -7.91 19.63 14.27
CA ILE A 92 -9.35 19.43 14.35
C ILE A 92 -10.06 20.75 13.98
N GLY A 93 -11.02 20.67 13.08
CA GLY A 93 -11.73 21.80 12.47
C GLY A 93 -11.13 22.33 11.17
N THR A 94 -9.89 21.95 10.81
CA THR A 94 -9.29 22.34 9.53
C THR A 94 -10.12 21.80 8.37
N VAL A 95 -10.48 22.67 7.42
CA VAL A 95 -11.11 22.27 6.16
C VAL A 95 -10.04 22.18 5.10
N ALA A 96 -9.79 20.98 4.59
CA ALA A 96 -8.74 20.72 3.61
C ALA A 96 -9.32 20.13 2.31
N PRO A 97 -8.75 20.49 1.14
CA PRO A 97 -9.07 19.82 -0.10
C PRO A 97 -8.45 18.41 -0.10
N VAL A 98 -9.25 17.41 -0.47
CA VAL A 98 -8.80 16.05 -0.76
C VAL A 98 -9.18 15.74 -2.19
N THR A 99 -8.19 15.35 -2.98
CA THR A 99 -8.38 14.89 -4.36
C THR A 99 -8.64 13.39 -4.34
N PHE A 100 -9.71 12.97 -5.00
CA PHE A 100 -10.11 11.57 -5.13
C PHE A 100 -9.57 11.00 -6.45
N GLU A 101 -9.64 9.68 -6.60
CA GLU A 101 -9.16 8.97 -7.78
C GLU A 101 -9.87 9.40 -9.08
N ASP A 102 -11.11 9.88 -8.96
CA ASP A 102 -11.88 10.48 -10.05
C ASP A 102 -11.35 11.85 -10.52
N GLY A 103 -10.24 12.34 -9.95
CA GLY A 103 -9.63 13.63 -10.24
C GLY A 103 -10.34 14.84 -9.62
N ARG A 104 -11.48 14.63 -8.94
CA ARG A 104 -12.24 15.72 -8.30
C ARG A 104 -11.75 15.93 -6.87
N SER A 105 -11.69 17.20 -6.46
CA SER A 105 -11.37 17.55 -5.08
C SER A 105 -12.62 17.91 -4.28
N SER A 106 -12.76 17.31 -3.09
CA SER A 106 -13.78 17.67 -2.11
C SER A 106 -13.15 18.27 -0.86
N ARG A 107 -13.76 19.35 -0.36
CA ARG A 107 -13.37 19.98 0.90
C ARG A 107 -13.96 19.22 2.07
N LEU A 108 -13.11 18.57 2.85
CA LEU A 108 -13.48 17.79 4.03
C LEU A 108 -12.93 18.45 5.30
N THR A 109 -13.68 18.35 6.38
CA THR A 109 -13.30 18.84 7.70
C THR A 109 -12.56 17.75 8.47
N VAL A 110 -11.40 18.08 9.04
CA VAL A 110 -10.68 17.22 9.98
C VAL A 110 -11.46 17.18 11.29
N VAL A 111 -11.98 16.02 11.63
CA VAL A 111 -12.81 15.84 12.84
C VAL A 111 -12.15 14.93 13.87
N ALA A 112 -11.15 14.16 13.46
CA ALA A 112 -10.41 13.25 14.34
C ALA A 112 -8.91 13.28 14.01
N LEU A 113 -8.08 13.28 15.05
CA LEU A 113 -6.63 13.04 14.95
C LEU A 113 -6.30 11.67 15.53
N LEU A 114 -5.64 10.84 14.74
CA LEU A 114 -5.47 9.41 15.00
C LEU A 114 -4.00 9.11 15.29
N ARG A 115 -3.69 8.66 16.51
CA ARG A 115 -2.31 8.30 16.91
C ARG A 115 -1.76 7.13 16.12
N ASN A 116 -2.54 6.03 16.03
CA ASN A 116 -2.15 4.80 15.37
C ASN A 116 -3.06 4.56 14.14
N SER A 117 -2.91 5.42 13.14
CA SER A 117 -3.65 5.27 11.89
C SER A 117 -2.86 4.41 10.89
N PRO A 118 -3.50 3.44 10.20
CA PRO A 118 -2.86 2.67 9.13
C PRO A 118 -2.66 3.48 7.84
N ALA A 119 -3.23 4.69 7.74
CA ALA A 119 -3.13 5.58 6.59
C ALA A 119 -3.12 7.05 7.03
N ASP A 120 -2.63 7.94 6.18
CA ASP A 120 -2.55 9.39 6.41
C ASP A 120 -3.93 10.00 6.69
N ILE A 121 -4.92 9.59 5.90
CA ILE A 121 -6.30 10.11 5.93
C ILE A 121 -7.26 8.93 5.95
N LEU A 122 -8.18 8.92 6.91
CA LEU A 122 -9.33 8.04 6.96
C LEU A 122 -10.57 8.79 6.49
N LEU A 123 -11.16 8.32 5.39
CA LEU A 123 -12.38 8.86 4.82
C LEU A 123 -13.60 8.06 5.30
N THR A 124 -14.74 8.74 5.45
CA THR A 124 -15.99 8.03 5.68
C THR A 124 -16.36 7.24 4.42
N ARG A 125 -17.05 6.10 4.60
CA ARG A 125 -17.56 5.34 3.45
C ARG A 125 -18.46 6.17 2.53
N GLN A 126 -19.20 7.12 3.08
CA GLN A 126 -20.04 8.03 2.29
C GLN A 126 -19.19 8.98 1.43
N ALA A 127 -18.13 9.56 2.00
CA ALA A 127 -17.21 10.42 1.25
C ALA A 127 -16.57 9.69 0.07
N VAL A 128 -16.21 8.42 0.27
CA VAL A 128 -15.70 7.57 -0.82
C VAL A 128 -16.81 7.27 -1.85
N ARG A 129 -18.01 6.87 -1.42
CA ARG A 129 -19.13 6.54 -2.33
C ARG A 129 -19.62 7.69 -3.20
N ASP A 130 -19.55 8.93 -2.71
CA ASP A 130 -19.96 10.11 -3.48
C ASP A 130 -19.04 10.36 -4.70
N HIS A 131 -17.80 9.83 -4.65
CA HIS A 131 -16.80 9.95 -5.71
C HIS A 131 -16.66 8.66 -6.53
N ASP A 132 -16.64 7.52 -5.85
CA ASP A 132 -16.67 6.19 -6.45
C ASP A 132 -17.74 5.31 -5.75
N PRO A 133 -18.94 5.21 -6.33
CA PRO A 133 -20.02 4.37 -5.81
C PRO A 133 -19.63 2.88 -5.67
N SER A 134 -18.64 2.43 -6.45
CA SER A 134 -18.18 1.05 -6.55
C SER A 134 -17.02 0.69 -5.61
N ALA A 135 -16.21 1.67 -5.16
CA ALA A 135 -15.02 1.50 -4.31
C ALA A 135 -15.21 0.71 -3.00
N LEU A 136 -16.46 0.45 -2.60
CA LEU A 136 -16.82 -0.24 -1.36
C LEU A 136 -17.89 -1.33 -1.57
N ALA A 137 -18.15 -1.70 -2.82
CA ALA A 137 -18.96 -2.85 -3.17
C ALA A 137 -18.06 -4.09 -3.13
N GLY A 138 -18.45 -5.09 -2.33
CA GLY A 138 -17.81 -6.40 -2.42
C GLY A 138 -18.22 -7.06 -3.75
N PRO A 139 -17.32 -7.82 -4.40
CA PRO A 139 -17.70 -8.56 -5.59
C PRO A 139 -18.80 -9.56 -5.25
N VAL A 140 -19.86 -9.58 -6.06
CA VAL A 140 -20.90 -10.61 -5.98
C VAL A 140 -20.56 -11.66 -7.03
N TYR A 141 -20.12 -12.83 -6.57
CA TYR A 141 -19.81 -13.94 -7.45
C TYR A 141 -21.11 -14.64 -7.88
N LEU A 142 -21.40 -14.61 -9.17
CA LEU A 142 -22.54 -15.31 -9.76
C LEU A 142 -22.06 -16.63 -10.36
N ALA A 143 -22.65 -17.75 -9.91
CA ALA A 143 -22.33 -19.09 -10.41
C ALA A 143 -22.87 -19.36 -11.83
N THR A 144 -23.75 -18.50 -12.34
CA THR A 144 -24.36 -18.60 -13.67
C THR A 144 -24.56 -17.20 -14.26
N SER A 145 -24.85 -17.09 -15.57
CA SER A 145 -25.15 -15.84 -16.26
C SER A 145 -26.53 -15.29 -15.89
N ALA A 146 -26.79 -15.10 -14.60
CA ALA A 146 -28.02 -14.47 -14.13
C ALA A 146 -28.06 -13.03 -14.62
N ALA A 147 -29.18 -12.63 -15.23
CA ALA A 147 -29.38 -11.27 -15.67
C ALA A 147 -29.37 -10.35 -14.45
N VAL A 148 -28.42 -9.42 -14.42
CA VAL A 148 -28.36 -8.38 -13.40
C VAL A 148 -29.37 -7.29 -13.77
N PRO A 149 -30.30 -6.91 -12.87
CA PRO A 149 -31.25 -5.85 -13.12
C PRO A 149 -30.53 -4.55 -13.53
N ALA A 150 -30.95 -3.96 -14.65
CA ALA A 150 -30.24 -2.85 -15.29
C ALA A 150 -30.18 -1.56 -14.43
N ASP A 151 -31.03 -1.47 -13.41
CA ASP A 151 -31.15 -0.35 -12.46
C ASP A 151 -30.14 -0.42 -11.30
N THR A 152 -29.39 -1.51 -11.16
CA THR A 152 -28.44 -1.68 -10.04
C THR A 152 -27.11 -0.97 -10.23
N GLY A 153 -26.78 -0.54 -11.46
CA GLY A 153 -25.46 0.03 -11.78
C GLY A 153 -24.30 -0.98 -11.66
N ALA A 154 -24.60 -2.27 -11.49
CA ALA A 154 -23.60 -3.31 -11.38
C ALA A 154 -23.06 -3.68 -12.77
N VAL A 155 -21.73 -3.71 -12.89
CA VAL A 155 -21.03 -4.14 -14.10
C VAL A 155 -20.76 -5.64 -13.96
N VAL A 156 -21.30 -6.44 -14.89
CA VAL A 156 -21.03 -7.87 -14.94
C VAL A 156 -19.75 -8.09 -15.74
N GLU A 157 -18.70 -8.53 -15.06
CA GLU A 157 -17.43 -8.89 -15.67
C GLU A 157 -17.17 -10.38 -15.43
N LYS A 158 -16.56 -11.07 -16.41
CA LYS A 158 -16.11 -12.43 -16.18
C LYS A 158 -14.97 -12.41 -15.17
N VAL A 159 -14.99 -13.35 -14.23
CA VAL A 159 -13.93 -13.51 -13.23
C VAL A 159 -12.56 -13.68 -13.90
N THR A 160 -12.49 -14.37 -15.04
CA THR A 160 -11.25 -14.52 -15.81
C THR A 160 -10.67 -13.20 -16.30
N ASP A 161 -11.53 -12.29 -16.76
CA ASP A 161 -11.11 -11.02 -17.35
C ASP A 161 -10.66 -10.06 -16.24
N ARG A 162 -11.37 -10.06 -15.11
CA ARG A 162 -10.99 -9.30 -13.91
C ARG A 162 -9.70 -9.80 -13.26
N MET A 163 -9.50 -11.12 -13.21
CA MET A 163 -8.26 -11.72 -12.68
C MET A 163 -7.08 -11.40 -13.60
N ALA A 164 -7.24 -11.49 -14.92
CA ALA A 164 -6.19 -11.16 -15.88
C ALA A 164 -5.72 -9.69 -15.76
N GLY A 165 -6.61 -8.75 -15.44
CA GLY A 165 -6.24 -7.36 -15.19
C GLY A 165 -5.44 -7.13 -13.89
N ILE A 166 -5.67 -7.96 -12.87
CA ILE A 166 -4.92 -7.93 -11.60
C ILE A 166 -3.54 -8.56 -11.78
N GLU A 167 -3.47 -9.70 -12.49
CA GLU A 167 -2.20 -10.38 -12.82
C GLU A 167 -1.28 -9.50 -13.68
N ALA A 168 -1.82 -8.73 -14.64
CA ALA A 168 -1.00 -7.90 -15.53
C ALA A 168 -0.13 -6.85 -14.79
N HIS A 169 -0.59 -6.31 -13.66
CA HIS A 169 0.21 -5.36 -12.86
C HIS A 169 1.30 -6.06 -12.04
N GLU A 170 1.02 -7.27 -11.55
CA GLU A 170 2.02 -8.07 -10.83
C GLU A 170 3.09 -8.59 -11.81
N ASP A 171 2.68 -8.99 -13.01
CA ASP A 171 3.57 -9.49 -14.07
C ASP A 171 4.57 -8.43 -14.54
N GLU A 172 4.17 -7.16 -14.65
CA GLU A 172 5.09 -6.08 -15.04
C GLU A 172 6.23 -5.91 -14.04
N LEU A 173 5.91 -5.93 -12.74
CA LEU A 173 6.91 -5.80 -11.68
C LEU A 173 7.85 -7.01 -11.63
N VAL A 174 7.30 -8.21 -11.80
CA VAL A 174 8.07 -9.46 -11.90
C VAL A 174 8.99 -9.42 -13.13
N TRP A 175 8.50 -8.96 -14.28
CA TRP A 175 9.30 -8.84 -15.50
C TRP A 175 10.45 -7.84 -15.37
N VAL A 176 10.19 -6.67 -14.78
CA VAL A 176 11.24 -5.67 -14.51
C VAL A 176 12.30 -6.24 -13.59
N PHE A 177 11.89 -6.96 -12.53
CA PHE A 177 12.81 -7.59 -11.60
C PHE A 177 13.65 -8.69 -12.27
N VAL A 178 13.04 -9.54 -13.09
CA VAL A 178 13.74 -10.59 -13.85
C VAL A 178 14.72 -9.98 -14.84
N LEU A 179 14.32 -8.95 -15.60
CA LEU A 179 15.20 -8.27 -16.55
C LEU A 179 16.39 -7.63 -15.84
N PHE A 180 16.18 -7.03 -14.67
CA PHE A 180 17.24 -6.47 -13.83
C PHE A 180 18.23 -7.56 -13.38
N LEU A 181 17.73 -8.70 -12.90
CA LEU A 181 18.55 -9.80 -12.42
C LEU A 181 19.39 -10.43 -13.55
N VAL A 182 18.78 -10.66 -14.72
CA VAL A 182 19.47 -11.15 -15.92
C VAL A 182 20.52 -10.15 -16.39
N GLY A 183 20.19 -8.86 -16.46
CA GLY A 183 21.12 -7.80 -16.84
C GLY A 183 22.33 -7.72 -15.91
N LEU A 184 22.11 -7.81 -14.60
CA LEU A 184 23.18 -7.79 -13.60
C LEU A 184 24.08 -9.04 -13.72
N SER A 185 23.49 -10.22 -13.92
CA SER A 185 24.23 -11.47 -14.08
C SER A 185 25.10 -11.48 -15.35
N VAL A 186 24.53 -11.09 -16.50
CA VAL A 186 25.26 -11.01 -17.77
C VAL A 186 26.34 -9.93 -17.71
N GLY A 187 26.03 -8.75 -17.15
CA GLY A 187 26.98 -7.66 -16.98
C GLY A 187 28.19 -8.07 -16.13
N TYR A 188 27.94 -8.70 -14.97
CA TYR A 188 29.01 -9.19 -14.10
C TYR A 188 29.87 -10.24 -14.81
N SER A 189 29.24 -11.20 -15.49
CA SER A 189 29.94 -12.27 -16.20
C SER A 189 30.81 -11.76 -17.34
N ALA A 190 30.34 -10.77 -18.10
CA ALA A 190 31.10 -10.15 -19.19
C ALA A 190 32.33 -9.38 -18.67
N ILE A 191 32.17 -8.62 -17.58
CA ILE A 191 33.26 -7.88 -16.93
C ILE A 191 34.30 -8.87 -16.37
N ALA A 192 33.84 -9.89 -15.64
CA ALA A 192 34.72 -10.91 -15.07
C ALA A 192 35.51 -11.66 -16.14
N ASN A 193 34.84 -12.07 -17.23
CA ASN A 193 35.48 -12.77 -18.35
C ASN A 193 36.55 -11.89 -19.03
N THR A 194 36.26 -10.61 -19.24
CA THR A 194 37.23 -9.67 -19.83
C THR A 194 38.45 -9.45 -18.93
N LEU A 195 38.24 -9.34 -17.61
CA LEU A 195 39.35 -9.20 -16.65
C LEU A 195 40.19 -10.48 -16.55
N LEU A 196 39.56 -11.65 -16.61
CA LEU A 196 40.24 -12.94 -16.64
C LEU A 196 41.09 -13.08 -17.91
N MET A 197 40.55 -12.70 -19.08
CA MET A 197 41.29 -12.70 -20.34
C MET A 197 42.48 -11.72 -20.29
N ALA A 198 42.24 -10.47 -19.88
CA ALA A 198 43.27 -9.43 -19.81
C ALA A 198 44.44 -9.79 -18.88
N THR A 199 44.18 -10.58 -17.83
CA THR A 199 45.23 -11.05 -16.91
C THR A 199 45.94 -12.31 -17.39
N ALA A 200 45.22 -13.24 -18.04
CA ALA A 200 45.79 -14.49 -18.53
C ALA A 200 46.87 -14.27 -19.61
N ASP A 201 46.58 -13.42 -20.61
CA ASP A 201 47.44 -13.23 -21.78
C ASP A 201 48.78 -12.52 -21.47
N ARG A 202 48.88 -11.83 -20.33
CA ARG A 202 50.05 -10.99 -19.99
C ARG A 202 51.02 -11.62 -19.00
N THR A 203 50.73 -12.83 -18.52
CA THR A 203 51.58 -13.52 -17.54
C THR A 203 53.00 -13.75 -18.05
N ALA A 204 53.17 -13.94 -19.36
CA ALA A 204 54.49 -14.04 -20.00
C ALA A 204 55.21 -12.68 -20.04
N ASP A 205 54.53 -11.62 -20.42
CA ASP A 205 55.09 -10.26 -20.52
C ASP A 205 55.50 -9.70 -19.16
N LEU A 206 54.71 -9.96 -18.12
CA LEU A 206 55.01 -9.55 -16.75
C LEU A 206 56.25 -10.27 -16.19
N ARG A 207 56.53 -11.51 -16.63
CA ARG A 207 57.77 -12.21 -16.26
C ARG A 207 58.99 -11.56 -16.91
N VAL A 208 58.87 -11.13 -18.17
CA VAL A 208 59.95 -10.42 -18.89
C VAL A 208 60.27 -9.08 -18.22
N LEU A 209 59.25 -8.30 -17.83
CA LEU A 209 59.42 -7.05 -17.08
C LEU A 209 60.14 -7.24 -15.73
N ARG A 210 59.86 -8.35 -15.03
CA ARG A 210 60.58 -8.68 -13.78
C ARG A 210 62.02 -9.10 -14.04
N MET A 211 62.28 -9.81 -15.16
CA MET A 211 63.64 -10.17 -15.58
C MET A 211 64.46 -8.94 -16.00
N SER A 212 63.83 -7.87 -16.49
CA SER A 212 64.48 -6.60 -16.81
C SER A 212 64.67 -5.67 -15.60
N GLY A 213 64.39 -6.12 -14.37
CA GLY A 213 64.65 -5.39 -13.13
C GLY A 213 63.48 -4.57 -12.59
N ALA A 214 62.26 -4.68 -13.15
CA ALA A 214 61.09 -4.00 -12.60
C ALA A 214 60.71 -4.58 -11.23
N SER A 215 60.45 -3.70 -10.26
CA SER A 215 60.04 -4.13 -8.91
C SER A 215 58.61 -4.69 -8.90
N THR A 216 58.33 -5.61 -7.97
CA THR A 216 57.00 -6.20 -7.75
C THR A 216 55.92 -5.14 -7.58
N GLY A 217 56.22 -4.04 -6.89
CA GLY A 217 55.28 -2.94 -6.65
C GLY A 217 54.98 -2.12 -7.91
N GLN A 218 55.93 -1.94 -8.82
CA GLN A 218 55.70 -1.26 -10.10
C GLN A 218 54.78 -2.07 -11.00
N VAL A 219 54.99 -3.40 -11.07
CA VAL A 219 54.15 -4.30 -11.86
C VAL A 219 52.71 -4.33 -11.33
N LEU A 220 52.53 -4.46 -10.01
CA LEU A 220 51.21 -4.43 -9.37
C LEU A 220 50.48 -3.11 -9.60
N ARG A 221 51.19 -1.97 -9.54
CA ARG A 221 50.59 -0.65 -9.82
C ARG A 221 50.09 -0.54 -11.25
N THR A 222 50.86 -1.01 -12.23
CA THR A 222 50.44 -0.96 -13.63
C THR A 222 49.19 -1.81 -13.88
N VAL A 223 49.16 -3.05 -13.37
CA VAL A 223 48.00 -3.95 -13.52
C VAL A 223 46.76 -3.39 -12.80
N ALA A 224 46.94 -2.78 -11.62
CA ALA A 224 45.86 -2.15 -10.88
C ALA A 224 45.28 -0.94 -11.62
N LEU A 225 46.13 -0.08 -12.19
CA LEU A 225 45.68 1.08 -12.98
C LEU A 225 44.90 0.65 -14.23
N GLU A 226 45.37 -0.38 -14.92
CA GLU A 226 44.70 -0.91 -16.09
C GLU A 226 43.35 -1.55 -15.76
N SER A 227 43.30 -2.38 -14.71
CA SER A 227 42.04 -2.99 -14.24
C SER A 227 41.03 -1.92 -13.83
N THR A 228 41.50 -0.85 -13.18
CA THR A 228 40.68 0.30 -12.80
C THR A 228 40.12 1.01 -14.04
N LEU A 229 40.93 1.19 -15.08
CA LEU A 229 40.51 1.83 -16.32
C LEU A 229 39.44 1.01 -17.06
N VAL A 230 39.62 -0.32 -17.14
CA VAL A 230 38.64 -1.22 -17.76
C VAL A 230 37.30 -1.19 -17.00
N VAL A 231 37.33 -1.24 -15.66
CA VAL A 231 36.12 -1.14 -14.84
C VAL A 231 35.44 0.23 -15.02
N ALA A 232 36.21 1.32 -15.06
CA ALA A 232 35.67 2.66 -15.26
C ALA A 232 34.97 2.80 -16.63
N ILE A 233 35.56 2.26 -17.70
CA ILE A 233 34.95 2.26 -19.04
C ILE A 233 33.69 1.38 -19.05
N GLY A 234 33.75 0.19 -18.43
CA GLY A 234 32.61 -0.72 -18.32
C GLY A 234 31.43 -0.16 -17.52
N ALA A 235 31.66 0.78 -16.60
CA ALA A 235 30.62 1.44 -15.84
C ALA A 235 29.89 2.55 -16.61
N LEU A 236 30.48 3.10 -17.68
CA LEU A 236 29.92 4.23 -18.43
C LEU A 236 28.51 3.96 -19.00
N PRO A 237 28.22 2.81 -19.64
CA PRO A 237 26.88 2.52 -20.15
C PRO A 237 25.81 2.48 -19.04
N GLY A 238 26.16 1.94 -17.86
CA GLY A 238 25.26 1.89 -16.70
C GLY A 238 24.93 3.28 -16.17
N ILE A 239 25.92 4.17 -16.11
CA ILE A 239 25.72 5.58 -15.72
C ILE A 239 24.81 6.29 -16.73
N VAL A 240 25.02 6.08 -18.04
CA VAL A 240 24.18 6.68 -19.09
C VAL A 240 22.71 6.26 -18.93
N VAL A 241 22.45 4.97 -18.72
CA VAL A 241 21.08 4.44 -18.50
C VAL A 241 20.45 5.00 -17.23
N ALA A 242 21.22 5.10 -16.14
CA ALA A 242 20.73 5.64 -14.88
C ALA A 242 20.36 7.13 -15.00
N VAL A 243 21.18 7.91 -15.70
CA VAL A 243 20.94 9.33 -15.93
C VAL A 243 19.72 9.55 -16.83
N THR A 244 19.56 8.78 -17.92
CA THR A 244 18.37 8.91 -18.78
C THR A 244 17.08 8.53 -18.06
N ALA A 245 17.10 7.49 -17.22
CA ALA A 245 15.97 7.14 -16.37
C ALA A 245 15.62 8.26 -15.37
N LEU A 246 16.63 8.86 -14.73
CA LEU A 246 16.44 9.94 -13.76
C LEU A 246 15.87 11.21 -14.41
N VAL A 247 16.35 11.58 -15.60
CA VAL A 247 15.82 12.72 -16.37
C VAL A 247 14.36 12.48 -16.78
N GLY A 248 14.02 11.25 -17.17
CA GLY A 248 12.64 10.86 -17.49
C GLY A 248 11.67 11.05 -16.32
N ILE A 249 12.10 10.75 -15.09
CA ILE A 249 11.29 10.93 -13.87
C ILE A 249 11.08 12.42 -13.55
N THR A 250 12.06 13.29 -13.83
CA THR A 250 11.95 14.73 -13.54
C THR A 250 11.15 15.52 -14.59
N ALA A 251 10.86 14.91 -15.75
CA ALA A 251 10.20 15.56 -16.87
C ALA A 251 8.70 15.21 -17.02
N GLY A 252 8.17 14.32 -16.17
CA GLY A 252 6.74 13.97 -16.07
C GLY A 252 6.14 14.44 -14.75
#